data_AF-A0A2C6AGE4-F1
#
_entry.id   AF-A0A2C6AGE4-F1
#
_cell.length_a   1.000
_cell.length_b   1.000
_cell.length_c   1.000
_cell.angle_alpha   90.00
_cell.angle_beta   90.00
_cell.angle_gamma   90.00
#
_symmetry.space_group_name_H-M   'P 1'
#
loop_
_entity.id
_entity.type
_entity.pdbx_description
1 polymer ?
#
loop_
_entity_poly.entity_id
_entity_poly.type
_entity_poly.pdbx_seq_one_letter_code
_entity_poly.pdbx_strand_id
1 'polypeptide(L)'
;MSSSGNINPNYNLNNSTPPGDGAPPAPDEKPRLTEEEKKQNHIASEQKRRQAIREGFDRLTELVPGLEGQGRSEGLVLKRTVEFMRQQLEERRAMIERIENAGGHVDEELKKAVKDQNDNPGGGSGSGRG
;
A
#
# COMPACT_ATOMS: atom_id res chain seq x y z
N MET A 1 -26.62 -20.89 -9.62
CA MET A 1 -25.28 -21.21 -10.15
C MET A 1 -24.75 -19.96 -10.82
N SER A 2 -23.74 -19.37 -10.19
CA SER A 2 -23.20 -18.04 -10.48
C SER A 2 -22.36 -18.08 -11.75
N SER A 3 -22.63 -17.18 -12.71
CA SER A 3 -21.71 -16.93 -13.83
C SER A 3 -20.91 -15.67 -13.54
N SER A 4 -19.61 -15.90 -13.33
CA SER A 4 -18.57 -14.92 -13.07
C SER A 4 -18.41 -13.93 -14.22
N GLY A 5 -18.58 -12.64 -13.97
CA GLY A 5 -18.18 -11.56 -14.87
C GLY A 5 -16.71 -11.21 -14.66
N ASN A 6 -15.90 -11.53 -15.67
CA ASN A 6 -14.46 -11.25 -15.72
C ASN A 6 -14.24 -9.74 -15.98
N ILE A 7 -13.59 -9.02 -15.06
CA ILE A 7 -13.29 -7.58 -15.19
C ILE A 7 -11.87 -7.42 -15.74
N ASN A 8 -11.76 -6.98 -17.00
CA ASN A 8 -10.51 -6.45 -17.55
C ASN A 8 -10.51 -4.92 -17.42
N PRO A 9 -9.49 -4.30 -16.79
CA PRO A 9 -9.35 -2.86 -16.79
C PRO A 9 -8.40 -2.45 -17.92
N ASN A 10 -8.92 -1.85 -18.99
CA ASN A 10 -8.10 -1.15 -19.96
C ASN A 10 -8.26 0.36 -19.75
N TYR A 11 -7.30 1.00 -19.08
CA TYR A 11 -7.22 2.45 -18.94
C TYR A 11 -6.59 3.01 -20.21
N ASN A 12 -7.41 3.46 -21.16
CA ASN A 12 -6.90 4.16 -22.33
C ASN A 12 -6.91 5.67 -22.09
N LEU A 13 -5.74 6.26 -22.32
CA LEU A 13 -5.38 7.65 -22.08
C LEU A 13 -5.54 8.44 -23.40
N ASN A 14 -6.23 9.58 -23.32
CA ASN A 14 -6.28 10.69 -24.28
C ASN A 14 -7.02 10.50 -25.61
N ASN A 15 -7.99 11.39 -25.88
CA ASN A 15 -7.74 12.51 -26.79
C ASN A 15 -8.85 13.57 -26.78
N SER A 16 -8.43 14.83 -26.80
CA SER A 16 -9.26 16.01 -27.02
C SER A 16 -9.48 16.22 -28.52
N THR A 17 -10.74 16.31 -28.97
CA THR A 17 -11.11 16.81 -30.31
C THR A 17 -12.47 17.54 -30.22
N PRO A 18 -12.65 18.71 -30.86
CA PRO A 18 -13.87 19.54 -30.79
C PRO A 18 -14.98 19.00 -31.73
N PRO A 19 -16.25 19.47 -31.60
CA PRO A 19 -17.41 18.78 -32.13
C PRO A 19 -17.68 19.10 -33.60
N GLY A 20 -18.04 18.09 -34.38
CA GLY A 20 -18.63 18.20 -35.71
C GLY A 20 -20.02 17.58 -35.72
N ASP A 21 -20.98 18.31 -36.29
CA ASP A 21 -22.42 18.01 -36.32
C ASP A 21 -22.80 16.72 -37.08
N GLY A 22 -23.70 15.93 -36.47
CA GLY A 22 -24.73 15.14 -37.17
C GLY A 22 -24.57 13.61 -37.24
N ALA A 23 -25.25 12.85 -36.35
CA ALA A 23 -25.94 11.55 -36.58
C ALA A 23 -26.68 11.07 -35.27
N PRO A 24 -27.59 10.06 -35.29
CA PRO A 24 -28.92 10.02 -34.64
C PRO A 24 -28.96 9.53 -33.16
N PRO A 25 -30.11 9.59 -32.45
CA PRO A 25 -30.16 9.43 -30.99
C PRO A 25 -30.31 7.97 -30.47
N ALA A 26 -29.69 7.74 -29.31
CA ALA A 26 -29.95 6.74 -28.24
C ALA A 26 -29.26 5.35 -28.32
N PRO A 27 -29.06 4.60 -27.20
CA PRO A 27 -29.42 4.85 -25.79
C PRO A 27 -28.23 4.75 -24.79
N ASP A 28 -28.46 5.16 -23.54
CA ASP A 28 -27.57 5.01 -22.36
C ASP A 28 -26.30 5.88 -22.31
N GLU A 29 -26.42 7.16 -22.65
CA GLU A 29 -25.49 8.15 -22.13
C GLU A 29 -25.73 8.29 -20.62
N LYS A 30 -24.91 7.61 -19.81
CA LYS A 30 -24.78 7.95 -18.39
C LYS A 30 -24.59 9.47 -18.35
N PRO A 31 -25.50 10.24 -17.73
CA PRO A 31 -25.39 11.69 -17.74
C PRO A 31 -24.01 12.06 -17.20
N ARG A 32 -23.30 12.94 -17.92
CA ARG A 32 -22.03 13.49 -17.43
C ARG A 32 -22.34 14.06 -16.04
N LEU A 33 -21.69 13.51 -15.02
CA LEU A 33 -21.91 13.90 -13.63
C LEU A 33 -21.99 15.43 -13.55
N THR A 34 -23.09 15.92 -13.02
CA THR A 34 -23.29 17.35 -12.77
C THR A 34 -22.15 17.87 -11.89
N GLU A 35 -21.89 19.18 -11.93
CA GLU A 35 -20.89 19.83 -11.05
C GLU A 35 -21.12 19.43 -9.57
N GLU A 36 -22.38 19.37 -9.15
CA GLU A 36 -22.77 18.95 -7.81
C GLU A 36 -22.48 17.46 -7.57
N GLU A 37 -22.85 16.56 -8.49
CA GLU A 37 -22.56 15.13 -8.37
C GLU A 37 -21.05 14.85 -8.33
N LYS A 38 -20.24 15.57 -9.13
CA LYS A 38 -18.78 15.46 -9.09
C LYS A 38 -18.22 15.87 -7.73
N LYS A 39 -18.72 16.97 -7.16
CA LYS A 39 -18.31 17.47 -5.84
C LYS A 39 -18.65 16.46 -4.75
N GLN A 40 -19.87 15.91 -4.77
CA GLN A 40 -20.30 14.88 -3.82
C GLN A 40 -19.46 13.61 -3.96
N ASN A 41 -19.21 13.17 -5.20
CA ASN A 41 -18.39 11.98 -5.46
C ASN A 41 -16.94 12.16 -4.98
N HIS A 42 -16.36 13.34 -5.20
CA HIS A 42 -15.02 13.68 -4.73
C HIS A 42 -14.94 13.60 -3.19
N ILE A 43 -15.91 14.18 -2.48
CA ILE A 43 -15.99 14.12 -1.01
C ILE A 43 -16.10 12.67 -0.54
N ALA A 44 -17.00 11.88 -1.14
CA ALA A 44 -17.20 10.48 -0.78
C ALA A 44 -15.95 9.63 -1.03
N SER A 45 -15.30 9.81 -2.17
CA SER A 45 -14.06 9.12 -2.54
C SER A 45 -12.93 9.43 -1.55
N GLU A 46 -12.76 10.69 -1.19
CA GLU A 46 -11.72 11.09 -0.23
C GLU A 46 -12.03 10.62 1.20
N GLN A 47 -13.30 10.61 1.63
CA GLN A 47 -13.70 10.02 2.90
C GLN A 47 -13.38 8.53 2.95
N LYS A 48 -13.73 7.78 1.89
CA LYS A 48 -13.41 6.35 1.76
C LYS A 48 -11.90 6.13 1.81
N ARG A 49 -11.12 6.93 1.07
CA ARG A 49 -9.65 6.87 1.08
C ARG A 49 -9.10 7.09 2.49
N ARG A 50 -9.55 8.13 3.19
CA ARG A 50 -9.10 8.43 4.57
C ARG A 50 -9.49 7.33 5.55
N GLN A 51 -10.67 6.74 5.40
CA GLN A 51 -11.11 5.64 6.22
C GLN A 51 -10.22 4.41 6.04
N ALA A 52 -9.92 4.04 4.79
CA ALA A 52 -9.03 2.94 4.48
C ALA A 52 -7.60 3.16 5.04
N ILE A 53 -7.11 4.39 5.03
CA ILE A 53 -5.82 4.73 5.65
C ILE A 53 -5.86 4.51 7.16
N ARG A 54 -6.90 4.98 7.86
CA ARG A 54 -7.04 4.78 9.31
C ARG A 54 -7.10 3.30 9.67
N GLU A 55 -7.89 2.52 8.95
CA GLU A 55 -7.95 1.07 9.13
C GLU A 55 -6.60 0.39 8.86
N GLY A 56 -5.77 0.96 7.99
CA GLY A 56 -4.38 0.55 7.84
C GLY A 56 -3.55 0.78 9.10
N PHE A 57 -3.65 1.96 9.71
CA PHE A 57 -2.95 2.28 10.96
C PHE A 57 -3.44 1.45 12.14
N ASP A 58 -4.75 1.25 12.27
CA ASP A 58 -5.33 0.42 13.33
C ASP A 58 -4.79 -1.02 13.24
N ARG A 59 -4.74 -1.60 12.03
CA ARG A 59 -4.11 -2.92 11.81
C ARG A 59 -2.62 -2.95 12.13
N LEU A 60 -1.87 -1.90 11.84
CA LEU A 60 -0.46 -1.82 12.23
C LEU A 60 -0.32 -1.86 13.76
N THR A 61 -1.20 -1.18 14.49
CA THR A 61 -1.17 -1.17 15.96
C THR A 61 -1.56 -2.50 16.61
N GLU A 62 -2.28 -3.36 15.91
CA GLU A 62 -2.58 -4.73 16.36
C GLU A 62 -1.41 -5.70 16.14
N LEU A 63 -0.58 -5.45 15.11
CA LEU A 63 0.56 -6.32 14.76
C LEU A 63 1.83 -5.99 15.54
N VAL A 64 2.01 -4.72 15.92
CA VAL A 64 3.23 -4.25 16.58
C VAL A 64 3.00 -4.19 18.09
N PRO A 65 3.73 -4.99 18.89
CA PRO A 65 3.53 -5.04 20.33
C PRO A 65 3.67 -3.67 20.99
N GLY A 66 2.72 -3.33 21.87
CA GLY A 66 2.77 -2.10 22.67
C GLY A 66 2.31 -0.83 21.96
N LEU A 67 1.66 -0.96 20.79
CA LEU A 67 1.04 0.16 20.07
C LEU A 67 -0.48 0.17 20.11
N GLU A 68 -1.11 -0.71 20.89
CA GLU A 68 -2.55 -0.87 20.92
C GLU A 68 -3.26 0.46 21.24
N GLY A 69 -4.21 0.85 20.38
CA GLY A 69 -4.94 2.11 20.51
C GLY A 69 -4.15 3.37 20.13
N GLN A 70 -2.90 3.26 19.64
CA GLN A 70 -2.08 4.39 19.17
C GLN A 70 -2.28 4.73 17.68
N GLY A 71 -3.32 4.20 17.02
CA GLY A 71 -3.56 4.37 15.57
C GLY A 71 -3.71 5.82 15.10
N ARG A 72 -3.87 6.77 16.04
CA ARG A 72 -3.93 8.22 15.76
C ARG A 72 -2.57 8.91 15.73
N SER A 73 -1.51 8.25 16.18
CA SER A 73 -0.15 8.80 16.23
C SER A 73 0.68 8.30 15.05
N GLU A 74 0.34 8.75 13.84
CA GLU A 74 0.88 8.22 12.57
C GLU A 74 2.42 8.06 12.55
N GLY A 75 3.15 9.12 12.91
CA GLY A 75 4.62 9.09 12.91
C GLY A 75 5.22 8.13 13.95
N LEU A 76 4.57 8.00 15.12
CA LEU A 76 4.98 7.04 16.15
C LEU A 76 4.74 5.60 15.68
N VAL A 77 3.56 5.33 15.11
CA VAL A 77 3.19 4.01 14.60
C VAL A 77 4.19 3.59 13.53
N LEU A 78 4.41 4.40 12.50
CA LEU A 78 5.36 4.07 11.42
C LEU A 78 6.77 3.82 11.94
N LYS A 79 7.28 4.68 12.83
CA LYS A 79 8.62 4.52 13.41
C LYS A 79 8.76 3.21 14.16
N ARG A 80 7.81 2.91 15.05
CA ARG A 80 7.81 1.71 15.89
C ARG A 80 7.61 0.45 15.07
N THR A 81 6.78 0.49 14.02
CA THR A 81 6.64 -0.61 13.06
C THR A 81 7.97 -0.94 12.38
N VAL A 82 8.72 0.07 11.90
CA VAL A 82 10.03 -0.16 11.27
C VAL A 82 11.04 -0.74 12.27
N GLU A 83 11.07 -0.24 13.50
CA GLU A 83 11.91 -0.79 14.57
C GLU A 83 11.58 -2.26 14.83
N PHE A 84 10.30 -2.59 14.97
CA PHE A 84 9.84 -3.96 15.19
C PHE A 84 10.20 -4.88 14.01
N MET A 85 10.02 -4.44 12.76
CA MET A 85 10.41 -5.23 11.59
C MET A 85 11.91 -5.56 11.59
N ARG A 86 12.77 -4.60 11.97
CA ARG A 86 14.22 -4.84 12.09
C ARG A 86 14.53 -5.87 13.17
N GLN A 87 13.86 -5.79 14.32
CA GLN A 87 13.99 -6.77 15.40
C GLN A 87 13.57 -8.17 14.92
N GLN A 88 12.41 -8.31 14.27
CA GLN A 88 11.94 -9.62 13.78
C GLN A 88 12.91 -10.25 12.76
N LEU A 89 13.57 -9.43 11.93
CA LEU A 89 14.58 -9.91 10.99
C LEU A 89 15.84 -10.40 11.71
N GLU A 90 16.27 -9.70 12.76
CA GLU A 90 17.41 -10.12 13.57
C GLU A 90 17.11 -11.39 14.36
N GLU A 91 15.92 -11.48 14.98
CA GLU A 91 15.44 -12.69 15.64
C GLU A 91 15.39 -13.87 14.67
N ARG A 92 14.92 -13.63 13.44
CA ARG A 92 14.93 -14.65 12.39
C ARG A 92 16.35 -15.11 12.03
N ARG A 93 17.33 -14.21 11.90
CA ARG A 93 18.74 -14.58 11.69
C ARG A 93 19.25 -15.48 12.81
N ALA A 94 19.06 -15.04 14.05
CA ALA A 94 19.52 -15.77 15.23
C ALA A 94 18.86 -17.16 15.31
N MET A 95 17.58 -17.28 14.93
CA MET A 95 16.89 -18.56 14.91
C MET A 95 17.45 -19.50 13.85
N ILE A 96 17.72 -19.01 12.64
CA ILE A 96 18.34 -19.79 11.56
C ILE A 96 19.71 -20.31 12.01
N GLU A 97 20.54 -19.43 12.54
CA GLU A 97 21.88 -19.79 13.03
C GLU A 97 21.81 -20.85 14.14
N ARG A 98 20.87 -20.73 15.08
CA ARG A 98 20.66 -21.74 16.14
C ARG A 98 20.26 -23.10 15.57
N ILE A 99 19.40 -23.14 14.56
CA ILE A 99 18.97 -24.39 13.92
C ILE A 99 20.17 -25.06 13.23
N GLU A 100 20.98 -24.29 12.51
CA GLU A 100 22.17 -24.82 11.82
C GLU A 100 23.23 -25.31 12.81
N ASN A 101 23.46 -24.57 13.89
CA ASN A 101 24.38 -24.97 14.96
C ASN A 101 23.91 -26.24 15.70
N ALA A 102 22.60 -26.48 15.76
CA ALA A 102 22.03 -27.72 16.28
C ALA A 102 22.07 -28.88 15.27
N GLY A 103 22.63 -28.68 14.08
CA GLY A 103 22.71 -29.68 13.00
C GLY A 103 21.44 -29.80 12.15
N GLY A 104 20.48 -28.89 12.32
CA GLY A 104 19.29 -28.79 11.48
C GLY A 104 19.58 -28.09 10.16
N HIS A 105 18.77 -28.37 9.14
CA HIS A 105 18.87 -27.71 7.84
C HIS A 105 17.71 -26.72 7.66
N VAL A 106 18.02 -25.49 7.27
CA VAL A 106 17.04 -24.47 6.88
C VAL A 106 17.15 -24.27 5.37
N ASP A 107 16.00 -24.19 4.70
CA ASP A 107 15.91 -23.92 3.26
C ASP A 107 16.56 -22.57 2.89
N GLU A 108 17.29 -22.54 1.78
CA GLU A 108 17.99 -21.36 1.28
C GLU A 108 17.03 -20.20 0.95
N GLU A 109 15.79 -20.48 0.54
CA GLU A 109 14.79 -19.43 0.31
C GLU A 109 14.50 -18.65 1.60
N LEU A 110 14.45 -19.34 2.74
CA LEU A 110 14.21 -18.74 4.04
C LEU A 110 15.43 -17.94 4.55
N LYS A 111 16.63 -18.20 4.01
CA LYS A 111 17.86 -17.47 4.35
C LYS A 111 18.05 -16.23 3.49
N LYS A 112 17.74 -16.32 2.19
CA LYS A 112 17.95 -15.22 1.23
C LYS A 112 17.15 -13.97 1.59
N ALA A 113 15.90 -14.13 2.02
CA ALA A 113 15.03 -13.03 2.46
C ALA A 113 15.63 -12.17 3.60
N VAL A 114 16.69 -12.66 4.25
CA VAL A 114 17.34 -12.02 5.38
C VAL A 114 18.68 -11.37 5.02
N LYS A 115 19.32 -11.78 3.90
CA LYS A 115 20.58 -11.23 3.40
C LYS A 115 20.37 -9.93 2.60
N ASP A 116 19.33 -9.85 1.78
CA ASP A 116 19.15 -8.77 0.80
C ASP A 116 18.87 -7.37 1.41
N GLN A 117 18.68 -7.23 2.73
CA GLN A 117 18.40 -5.93 3.38
C GLN A 117 19.62 -5.22 3.99
N ASN A 118 20.78 -5.88 4.09
CA ASN A 118 21.99 -5.27 4.67
C ASN A 118 22.78 -4.43 3.64
N ASP A 119 22.46 -4.56 2.35
CA ASP A 119 23.22 -3.96 1.23
C ASP A 119 22.55 -2.70 0.63
N ASN A 120 21.73 -1.96 1.38
CA ASN A 120 21.24 -0.64 0.94
C ASN A 120 22.06 0.51 1.54
N PRO A 121 23.11 1.02 0.88
CA PRO A 121 23.83 2.23 1.29
C PRO A 121 23.08 3.52 0.88
N GLY A 122 21.74 3.54 1.01
CA GLY A 122 20.88 4.61 0.52
C GLY A 122 20.53 5.66 1.59
N GLY A 123 21.53 6.31 2.17
CA GLY A 123 21.35 7.37 3.19
C GLY A 123 22.43 8.44 3.09
N GLY A 124 22.81 8.82 1.86
CA GLY A 124 23.77 9.88 1.60
C GLY A 124 23.28 11.23 2.11
N SER A 125 23.88 11.66 3.23
CA SER A 125 24.16 13.03 3.64
C SER A 125 23.60 14.14 2.72
N GLY A 126 22.48 14.73 3.11
CA GLY A 126 22.13 16.10 2.73
C GLY A 126 23.05 17.08 3.47
N SER A 127 24.27 17.24 2.96
CA SER A 127 25.19 18.30 3.37
C SER A 127 24.80 19.62 2.73
N GLY A 128 24.82 20.70 3.51
CA GLY A 128 25.24 22.01 2.98
C GLY A 128 24.18 23.10 3.00
N ARG A 129 24.36 24.02 3.95
CA ARG A 129 23.86 25.39 3.97
C ARG A 129 24.34 26.19 2.75
N GLY A 130 23.58 27.22 2.39
CA GLY A 130 23.96 28.31 1.49
C GLY A 130 22.79 29.25 1.29
#